data_AF-A0A6G3X7C1-F1
#
_entry.id   AF-A0A6G3X7C1-F1
#
_cell.length_a   1.000
_cell.length_b   1.000
_cell.length_c   1.000
_cell.angle_alpha   90.00
_cell.angle_beta   90.00
_cell.angle_gamma   90.00
#
_symmetry.space_group_name_H-M   'P 1'
#
loop_
_entity.id
_entity.type
_entity.pdbx_description
1 polymer ?
#
loop_
_entity_poly.entity_id
_entity_poly.type
_entity_poly.pdbx_seq_one_letter_code
_entity_poly.pdbx_strand_id
1 'polypeptide(L)' 'WTATLDINLLGAFRVARAVVPGMMERREGNIVMVSSIAGKRGLPANTSYCASKFGLNGMTQALASELGSFGVRV' A
#
# COMPACT_ATOMS: atom_id res chain seq x y z
N TRP A 1 -10.16 -15.03 -5.50
CA TRP A 1 -10.36 -13.92 -4.56
C TRP A 1 -9.21 -13.80 -3.57
N THR A 2 -8.94 -14.82 -2.75
CA THR A 2 -7.84 -14.79 -1.76
C THR A 2 -6.48 -14.52 -2.39
N ALA A 3 -6.12 -15.22 -3.46
CA ALA A 3 -4.85 -14.99 -4.16
C ALA A 3 -4.66 -13.53 -4.61
N THR A 4 -5.74 -12.89 -5.09
CA THR A 4 -5.70 -11.47 -5.50
C THR A 4 -5.39 -10.55 -4.33
N LEU A 5 -6.01 -10.77 -3.16
CA LEU A 5 -5.72 -10.00 -1.96
C LEU A 5 -4.31 -10.28 -1.43
N ASP A 6 -3.91 -11.55 -1.41
CA ASP A 6 -2.60 -11.95 -0.91
C ASP A 6 -1.46 -11.33 -1.75
N ILE A 7 -1.61 -11.33 -3.08
CA ILE A 7 -0.62 -10.73 -3.98
C ILE A 7 -0.69 -9.20 -3.94
N ASN A 8 -1.86 -8.61 -4.20
CA ASN A 8 -1.95 -7.17 -4.43
C ASN A 8 -1.89 -6.33 -3.16
N LEU A 9 -2.39 -6.85 -2.03
CA LEU A 9 -2.49 -6.12 -0.77
C LEU A 9 -1.49 -6.65 0.25
N LEU A 10 -1.57 -7.93 0.61
CA LEU A 10 -0.66 -8.48 1.62
C LEU A 10 0.79 -8.53 1.14
N GLY A 11 1.03 -8.72 -0.16
CA GLY A 11 2.35 -8.56 -0.77
C GLY A 11 2.95 -7.16 -0.52
N ALA A 12 2.15 -6.11 -0.72
CA ALA A 12 2.57 -4.75 -0.43
C ALA A 12 2.86 -4.55 1.07
N PHE A 13 2.02 -5.06 1.98
CA PHE A 13 2.27 -5.04 3.42
C PHE A 13 3.62 -5.68 3.79
N ARG A 14 3.93 -6.84 3.21
CA ARG A 14 5.17 -7.57 3.48
C ARG A 14 6.39 -6.77 3.02
N VAL A 15 6.34 -6.17 1.83
CA VAL A 15 7.42 -5.33 1.30
C VAL A 15 7.62 -4.08 2.16
N ALA A 16 6.53 -3.35 2.47
CA ALA A 16 6.60 -2.18 3.33
C ALA A 16 7.22 -2.52 4.69
N ARG A 17 6.74 -3.59 5.35
CA ARG A 17 7.26 -4.04 6.64
C ARG A 17 8.76 -4.35 6.58
N ALA A 18 9.26 -4.89 5.47
CA ALA A 18 10.67 -5.20 5.30
C ALA A 18 11.56 -3.96 5.13
N VAL A 19 11.08 -2.92 4.44
CA VAL A 19 11.91 -1.75 4.09
C VAL A 19 11.76 -0.56 5.05
N VAL A 20 10.61 -0.45 5.71
CA VAL A 20 10.26 0.69 6.58
C VAL A 20 11.25 0.91 7.73
N PRO A 21 11.68 -0.10 8.50
CA PRO A 21 12.62 0.12 9.61
C PRO A 21 13.92 0.78 9.15
N GLY A 22 14.50 0.29 8.05
CA GLY A 22 15.72 0.88 7.48
C GLY A 22 15.50 2.28 6.90
N MET A 23 14.29 2.57 6.38
CA MET A 23 13.93 3.92 5.90
C MET A 23 13.82 4.92 7.05
N MET A 24 13.24 4.49 8.17
CA MET A 24 13.11 5.30 9.39
C MET A 24 14.47 5.60 10.01
N GLU A 25 15.36 4.60 10.08
CA GLU A 25 16.70 4.74 10.65
C GLU A 25 17.54 5.79 9.91
N ARG A 26 17.56 5.71 8.57
CA ARG A 26 18.31 6.68 7.74
C ARG A 26 17.58 8.01 7.52
N ARG A 27 16.35 8.13 8.00
CA ARG A 27 15.46 9.30 7.83
C ARG A 27 15.23 9.74 6.38
N GLU A 28 15.19 8.77 5.46
CA GLU A 28 15.02 9.02 4.03
C GLU A 28 14.40 7.81 3.32
N GLY A 29 13.37 8.03 2.51
CA GLY A 29 12.81 6.98 1.69
C GLY A 29 11.60 7.42 0.88
N ASN A 30 11.34 6.67 -0.19
CA ASN A 30 10.15 6.84 -1.03
C ASN A 30 9.58 5.46 -1.33
N ILE A 31 8.31 5.25 -1.00
CA ILE A 31 7.53 4.08 -1.39
C ILE A 31 6.52 4.55 -2.43
N VAL A 32 6.35 3.78 -3.51
CA VAL A 32 5.35 4.10 -4.54
C VAL A 32 4.42 2.91 -4.70
N MET A 33 3.16 3.10 -4.34
CA MET A 33 2.12 2.07 -4.45
C MET A 33 1.34 2.22 -5.76
N VAL A 34 1.41 1.22 -6.63
CA VAL A 34 0.67 1.22 -7.91
C VAL A 34 -0.78 0.78 -7.67
N SER A 35 -1.67 1.76 -7.52
CA SER A 35 -3.11 1.51 -7.36
C SER A 35 -3.85 1.44 -8.72
N SER A 36 -5.14 1.78 -8.72
CA SER A 36 -6.01 1.78 -9.90
C SER A 36 -7.22 2.69 -9.65
N ILE A 37 -7.95 3.05 -10.71
CA ILE A 37 -9.30 3.63 -10.58
C ILE A 37 -10.25 2.70 -9.81
N ALA A 38 -10.00 1.39 -9.87
CA ALA A 38 -10.69 0.38 -9.07
C ALA A 38 -10.43 0.48 -7.56
N GLY A 39 -9.45 1.29 -7.13
CA GLY A 39 -9.22 1.65 -5.73
C GLY A 39 -9.98 2.91 -5.27
N LYS A 40 -10.72 3.55 -6.18
CA LYS A 40 -11.54 4.74 -5.92
C LYS A 40 -13.02 4.52 -6.18
N ARG A 41 -13.36 3.59 -7.08
CA ARG A 41 -14.74 3.14 -7.32
C ARG A 41 -14.78 1.64 -7.61
N GLY A 42 -15.84 0.97 -7.17
CA GLY A 42 -16.06 -0.43 -7.51
C GLY A 42 -16.33 -0.61 -9.00
N LEU A 43 -15.80 -1.69 -9.58
CA LEU A 43 -16.05 -2.09 -10.96
C LEU A 43 -16.76 -3.46 -10.96
N PRO A 44 -17.85 -3.63 -11.72
CA PRO A 44 -18.52 -4.92 -11.85
C PRO A 44 -17.55 -6.05 -12.23
N ALA A 45 -17.81 -7.25 -11.72
CA ALA A 45 -16.99 -8.46 -11.90
C ALA A 45 -15.53 -8.39 -11.38
N ASN A 46 -15.13 -7.30 -10.70
CA ASN A 46 -13.75 -7.08 -10.24
C ASN A 46 -13.63 -6.96 -8.72
N THR A 47 -14.57 -7.50 -7.95
CA THR A 47 -14.73 -7.17 -6.53
C THR A 47 -13.47 -7.47 -5.69
N SER A 48 -12.77 -8.62 -5.86
CA SER A 48 -11.50 -8.87 -5.14
C SER A 48 -10.37 -7.93 -5.54
N TYR A 49 -10.31 -7.59 -6.83
CA TYR A 49 -9.34 -6.61 -7.34
C TYR A 49 -9.63 -5.21 -6.78
N CYS A 50 -10.88 -4.77 -6.80
CA CYS A 50 -11.32 -3.50 -6.22
C CYS A 50 -10.98 -3.45 -4.73
N ALA A 51 -11.37 -4.48 -3.96
CA ALA A 51 -11.04 -4.58 -2.53
C ALA A 51 -9.52 -4.46 -2.30
N SER A 52 -8.70 -5.14 -3.11
CA SER A 52 -7.24 -5.04 -2.99
C SER A 52 -6.70 -3.63 -3.25
N LYS A 53 -7.26 -2.89 -4.22
CA LYS A 53 -6.80 -1.55 -4.59
C LYS A 53 -7.33 -0.45 -3.68
N PHE A 54 -8.54 -0.60 -3.14
CA PHE A 54 -9.03 0.24 -2.04
C PHE A 54 -8.15 0.04 -0.80
N GLY A 55 -7.83 -1.21 -0.45
CA GLY A 55 -6.91 -1.52 0.63
C GLY A 55 -5.54 -0.88 0.43
N LEU A 56 -4.99 -0.91 -0.79
CA LEU A 56 -3.71 -0.28 -1.11
C LEU A 56 -3.74 1.25 -0.90
N ASN A 57 -4.86 1.91 -1.24
CA ASN A 57 -5.04 3.34 -1.00
C ASN A 57 -5.15 3.67 0.49
N GLY A 58 -5.83 2.84 1.27
CA GLY A 58 -5.89 2.97 2.73
C GLY A 58 -4.51 2.79 3.37
N MET A 59 -3.78 1.75 2.93
CA MET A 59 -2.40 1.47 3.36
C MET A 59 -1.46 2.64 3.05
N THR A 60 -1.57 3.23 1.86
CA THR A 60 -0.76 4.40 1.44
C THR A 60 -0.97 5.58 2.39
N GLN A 61 -2.24 5.92 2.68
CA GLN A 61 -2.58 7.02 3.59
C GLN A 61 -2.07 6.78 5.02
N ALA A 62 -2.24 5.56 5.54
CA ALA A 62 -1.76 5.21 6.86
C ALA A 62 -0.23 5.33 6.97
N LEU A 63 0.50 4.70 6.05
CA LEU A 63 1.97 4.75 6.07
C LEU A 63 2.51 6.16 5.82
N ALA A 64 1.91 6.96 4.95
CA ALA A 64 2.33 8.35 4.76
C ALA A 64 2.21 9.16 6.06
N SER A 65 1.12 8.95 6.82
CA SER A 65 0.90 9.58 8.12
C SER A 65 1.88 9.09 9.19
N GLU A 66 2.15 7.79 9.24
CA GLU A 66 3.05 7.17 10.22
C GLU A 66 4.52 7.53 9.99
N LEU A 67 4.93 7.64 8.72
CA LEU A 67 6.34 7.70 8.34
C LEU A 67 6.83 9.10 7.97
N GLY A 68 5.93 10.07 7.80
CA GLY A 68 6.27 11.42 7.38
C GLY A 68 7.26 12.13 8.32
N SER A 69 7.15 11.92 9.63
CA SER A 69 8.08 12.47 10.63
C SER A 69 9.50 11.89 10.54
N PHE A 70 9.66 10.77 9.84
CA PHE A 70 10.95 10.12 9.57
C PHE A 70 11.50 10.49 8.18
N GLY A 71 10.94 11.48 7.47
CA GLY A 71 11.43 11.85 6.14
C GLY A 71 11.14 10.81 5.05
N VAL A 72 10.19 9.91 5.29
CA VAL A 72 9.79 8.86 4.35
C VAL A 72 8.44 9.23 3.74
N ARG A 73 8.39 9.23 2.40
CA ARG A 73 7.17 9.49 1.62
C ARG A 73 6.59 8.18 1.09
N VAL A 74 5.26 8.11 1.02
CA VAL A 74 4.51 6.97 0.48
C VAL A 74 3.42 7.49 -0.45
#